data_AF-A0A8J7Z2W3-F1
#
_entry.id   AF-A0A8J7Z2W3-F1
#
_cell.length_a   1.000
_cell.length_b   1.000
_cell.length_c   1.000
_cell.angle_alpha   90.00
_cell.angle_beta   90.00
_cell.angle_gamma   90.00
#
_symmetry.space_group_name_H-M   'P 1'
#
loop_
_entity.id
_entity.type
_entity.pdbx_description
1 polymer ?
#
loop_
_entity_poly.entity_id
_entity_poly.type
_entity_poly.pdbx_seq_one_letter_code
_entity_poly.pdbx_strand_id
1 'polypeptide(L)'
;MSHSKHSSLSHDRHPLNFQDTYICPICRHGHIESLTLMDVFACDFCRHIFTANLKDQSIHVENSSQPMTWRWTGRNWQAANQLDVDLTVVIWLVSVSLVILPPSLIWLSSHAFPPLVGSSGSWFPAFWVGLTFTLHFLFVSWLMAEHYQFPLYVSTKVRLRRLLDRR
;
A
#
# COMPACT_ATOMS: atom_id res chain seq x y z
N MET A 1 6.41 -52.44 -24.73
CA MET A 1 6.14 -51.28 -25.62
C MET A 1 4.83 -50.64 -25.20
N SER A 2 4.89 -49.50 -24.50
CA SER A 2 3.93 -48.41 -24.69
C SER A 2 4.45 -47.18 -23.94
N HIS A 3 5.06 -46.27 -24.71
CA HIS A 3 5.40 -44.92 -24.28
C HIS A 3 4.13 -44.08 -24.29
N SER A 4 3.74 -43.50 -23.15
CA SER A 4 2.76 -42.40 -23.12
C SER A 4 3.45 -41.14 -22.61
N LYS A 5 3.77 -40.29 -23.58
CA LYS A 5 4.27 -38.91 -23.49
C LYS A 5 3.71 -38.14 -22.29
N HIS A 6 4.56 -37.83 -21.31
CA HIS A 6 4.37 -36.64 -20.50
C HIS A 6 4.62 -35.42 -21.40
N SER A 7 3.55 -34.78 -21.83
CA SER A 7 3.56 -33.48 -22.49
C SER A 7 4.11 -32.42 -21.53
N SER A 8 5.40 -32.18 -21.64
CA SER A 8 6.12 -31.05 -21.05
C SER A 8 5.65 -29.74 -21.70
N LEU A 9 4.57 -29.16 -21.17
CA LEU A 9 4.35 -27.72 -21.26
C LEU A 9 5.17 -27.06 -20.15
N SER A 10 6.49 -27.07 -20.31
CA SER A 10 7.41 -26.18 -19.62
C SER A 10 7.15 -24.77 -20.15
N HIS A 11 6.12 -24.13 -19.59
CA HIS A 11 6.11 -22.69 -19.50
C HIS A 11 7.44 -22.31 -18.83
N ASP A 12 8.27 -21.48 -19.46
CA ASP A 12 9.52 -20.94 -18.90
C ASP A 12 9.22 -20.16 -17.61
N ARG A 13 8.90 -20.90 -16.56
CA ARG A 13 8.73 -20.42 -15.20
C ARG A 13 10.12 -20.51 -14.62
N HIS A 14 10.84 -19.40 -14.65
CA HIS A 14 12.05 -19.27 -13.84
C HIS A 14 11.61 -19.41 -12.38
N PRO A 15 11.91 -20.54 -11.72
CA PRO A 15 11.51 -20.73 -10.34
C PRO A 15 12.27 -19.72 -9.48
N LEU A 16 11.66 -19.32 -8.38
CA LEU A 16 12.31 -18.49 -7.37
C LEU A 16 13.54 -19.25 -6.86
N ASN A 17 14.72 -18.63 -7.00
CA ASN A 17 15.99 -19.16 -6.58
C ASN A 17 16.78 -18.11 -5.79
N PHE A 18 17.63 -18.54 -4.86
CA PHE A 18 18.49 -17.67 -4.09
C PHE A 18 19.65 -17.06 -4.89
N GLN A 19 20.06 -17.68 -6.01
CA GLN A 19 21.13 -17.12 -6.85
C GLN A 19 20.68 -15.93 -7.70
N ASP A 20 19.38 -15.72 -7.85
CA ASP A 20 18.83 -14.68 -8.72
C ASP A 20 18.41 -13.44 -7.93
N THR A 21 18.43 -12.32 -8.63
CA THR A 21 18.02 -11.02 -8.11
C THR A 21 16.62 -10.67 -8.63
N TYR A 22 15.70 -10.32 -7.72
CA TYR A 22 14.33 -9.95 -8.09
C TYR A 22 13.99 -8.52 -7.70
N ILE A 23 13.02 -7.89 -8.37
CA ILE A 23 12.52 -6.56 -7.97
C ILE A 23 11.76 -6.69 -6.65
N CYS A 24 12.04 -5.81 -5.70
CA CYS A 24 11.38 -5.78 -4.40
C CYS A 24 9.86 -5.53 -4.55
N PRO A 25 8.98 -6.39 -4.01
CA PRO A 25 7.53 -6.20 -4.14
C PRO A 25 7.01 -5.01 -3.34
N ILE A 26 7.70 -4.60 -2.26
CA ILE A 26 7.31 -3.47 -1.40
C ILE A 26 7.63 -2.14 -2.06
N CYS A 27 8.90 -1.91 -2.40
CA CYS A 27 9.32 -0.59 -2.92
C CYS A 27 9.27 -0.50 -4.45
N ARG A 28 9.23 -1.63 -5.19
CA ARG A 28 9.33 -1.72 -6.66
C ARG A 28 10.55 -1.02 -7.30
N HIS A 29 11.48 -0.54 -6.49
CA HIS A 29 12.66 0.22 -6.92
C HIS A 29 13.97 -0.48 -6.58
N GLY A 30 14.01 -1.15 -5.43
CA GLY A 30 15.17 -1.92 -5.02
C GLY A 30 15.11 -3.34 -5.55
N HIS A 31 16.25 -4.00 -5.50
CA HIS A 31 16.39 -5.40 -5.76
C HIS A 31 16.44 -6.17 -4.44
N ILE A 32 15.89 -7.38 -4.43
CA ILE A 32 16.03 -8.33 -3.33
C ILE A 32 17.10 -9.35 -3.69
N GLU A 33 18.00 -9.58 -2.75
CA GLU A 33 19.13 -10.51 -2.88
C GLU A 33 19.16 -11.46 -1.69
N SER A 34 19.60 -12.70 -1.90
CA SER A 34 19.67 -13.69 -0.83
C SER A 34 20.76 -13.32 0.17
N LEU A 35 20.44 -13.30 1.46
CA LEU A 35 21.47 -13.30 2.49
C LEU A 35 22.02 -14.71 2.63
N THR A 36 23.28 -14.90 2.29
CA THR A 36 23.96 -16.22 2.21
C THR A 36 23.98 -17.03 3.51
N LEU A 37 23.52 -16.46 4.64
CA LEU A 37 23.55 -17.07 5.96
C LEU A 37 22.19 -17.62 6.42
N MET A 38 21.08 -17.29 5.74
CA MET A 38 19.72 -17.73 6.10
C MET A 38 18.85 -17.82 4.83
N ASP A 39 17.77 -18.63 4.82
CA ASP A 39 16.81 -18.75 3.70
C ASP A 39 15.92 -17.50 3.52
N VAL A 40 16.56 -16.34 3.35
CA VAL A 40 15.98 -15.01 3.54
C VAL A 40 16.53 -14.05 2.49
N PHE A 41 15.65 -13.25 1.89
CA PHE A 41 15.99 -12.17 0.99
C PHE A 41 15.97 -10.83 1.71
N ALA A 42 16.84 -9.89 1.34
CA ALA A 42 16.73 -8.50 1.77
C ALA A 42 16.79 -7.55 0.60
N CYS A 43 16.06 -6.43 0.74
CA CYS A 43 16.09 -5.37 -0.26
C CYS A 43 17.17 -4.32 0.04
N ASP A 44 18.04 -4.05 -0.92
CA ASP A 44 19.10 -3.02 -0.82
C ASP A 44 18.53 -1.59 -0.64
N PHE A 45 17.32 -1.33 -1.17
CA PHE A 45 16.72 0.00 -1.07
C PHE A 45 15.99 0.24 0.25
N CYS A 46 15.00 -0.61 0.56
CA CYS A 46 14.11 -0.43 1.71
C CYS A 46 14.57 -1.19 2.97
N ARG A 47 15.62 -2.01 2.88
CA ARG A 47 16.18 -2.82 3.99
C ARG A 47 15.15 -3.70 4.70
N HIS A 48 14.09 -4.09 3.99
CA HIS A 48 13.13 -5.09 4.47
C HIS A 48 13.68 -6.49 4.21
N ILE A 49 13.44 -7.37 5.17
CA ILE A 49 13.84 -8.78 5.20
C ILE A 49 12.60 -9.62 4.87
N PHE A 50 12.75 -10.59 3.99
CA PHE A 50 11.70 -11.47 3.47
C PHE A 50 12.14 -12.91 3.64
N THR A 51 11.36 -13.74 4.34
CA THR A 51 11.61 -15.18 4.40
C THR A 51 11.12 -15.84 3.12
N ALA A 52 11.97 -16.64 2.49
CA ALA A 52 11.64 -17.35 1.26
C ALA A 52 11.15 -18.76 1.57
N ASN A 53 10.02 -19.15 0.99
CA ASN A 53 9.59 -20.53 0.94
C ASN A 53 9.67 -21.03 -0.51
N LEU A 54 10.77 -21.70 -0.84
CA LEU A 54 11.01 -22.21 -2.19
C LEU A 54 10.06 -23.35 -2.57
N LYS A 55 9.49 -24.08 -1.58
CA LYS A 55 8.50 -25.13 -1.83
C LYS A 55 7.20 -24.55 -2.35
N ASP A 56 6.75 -23.45 -1.74
CA ASP A 56 5.52 -22.76 -2.12
C ASP A 56 5.72 -21.65 -3.16
N GLN A 57 6.98 -21.42 -3.57
CA GLN A 57 7.39 -20.34 -4.48
C GLN A 57 6.86 -18.99 -3.99
N SER A 58 6.92 -18.75 -2.68
CA SER A 58 6.40 -17.56 -2.02
C SER A 58 7.45 -16.90 -1.14
N ILE A 59 7.27 -15.59 -0.93
CA ILE A 59 8.02 -14.81 0.04
C ILE A 59 7.05 -14.18 1.04
N HIS A 60 7.46 -14.16 2.31
CA HIS A 60 6.70 -13.62 3.42
C HIS A 60 7.54 -12.57 4.14
N VAL A 61 6.91 -11.48 4.57
CA VAL A 61 7.57 -10.48 5.42
C VAL A 61 7.37 -10.88 6.88
N GLU A 62 8.47 -11.21 7.58
CA GLU A 62 8.46 -11.52 9.02
C GLU A 62 8.08 -10.29 9.88
N ASN A 63 8.40 -9.08 9.38
CA ASN A 63 8.34 -7.86 10.18
C ASN A 63 7.01 -7.08 10.06
N SER A 64 5.89 -7.75 9.77
CA SER A 64 4.58 -7.08 9.66
C SER A 64 3.51 -7.87 10.41
N SER A 65 2.72 -7.18 11.24
CA SER A 65 1.57 -7.75 11.97
C SER A 65 0.48 -8.32 11.06
N GLN A 66 0.56 -8.05 9.75
CA GLN A 66 -0.18 -8.73 8.70
C GLN A 66 0.82 -9.40 7.76
N PRO A 67 0.88 -10.75 7.70
CA PRO A 67 1.80 -11.46 6.82
C PRO A 67 1.34 -11.29 5.37
N MET A 68 1.79 -10.21 4.74
CA MET A 68 1.62 -10.02 3.31
C MET A 68 2.51 -11.05 2.62
N THR A 69 1.86 -11.93 1.87
CA THR A 69 2.51 -13.05 1.18
C THR A 69 2.50 -12.74 -0.30
N TRP A 70 3.65 -12.87 -0.96
CA TRP A 70 3.73 -12.77 -2.42
C TRP A 70 4.15 -14.11 -3.01
N ARG A 71 3.46 -14.53 -4.06
CA ARG A 71 3.79 -15.72 -4.84
C ARG A 71 4.49 -15.31 -6.12
N TRP A 72 5.58 -16.00 -6.42
CA TRP A 72 6.31 -15.82 -7.66
C TRP A 72 5.63 -16.61 -8.77
N THR A 73 5.30 -15.93 -9.87
CA THR A 73 4.64 -16.57 -11.04
C THR A 73 5.59 -16.86 -12.20
N GLY A 74 6.89 -16.70 -11.99
CA GLY A 74 7.93 -16.90 -13.00
C GLY A 74 8.35 -15.63 -13.76
N ARG A 75 7.55 -14.55 -13.66
CA ARG A 75 7.84 -13.23 -14.26
C ARG A 75 7.53 -12.07 -13.33
N ASN A 76 6.43 -12.18 -12.57
CA ASN A 76 5.97 -11.12 -11.68
C ASN A 76 5.56 -11.67 -10.30
N TRP A 77 5.59 -10.79 -9.31
CA TRP A 77 5.03 -11.03 -7.99
C TRP A 77 3.50 -10.89 -8.02
N GLN A 78 2.80 -11.90 -7.52
CA GLN A 78 1.35 -11.82 -7.25
C GLN A 78 1.13 -11.82 -5.75
N ALA A 79 0.33 -10.89 -5.23
CA ALA A 79 -0.08 -10.90 -3.83
C ALA A 79 -0.95 -12.15 -3.59
N ALA A 80 -0.49 -13.05 -2.73
CA ALA A 80 -1.22 -14.26 -2.36
C ALA A 80 -2.20 -13.98 -1.21
N ASN A 81 -1.91 -12.96 -0.41
CA ASN A 81 -2.86 -12.43 0.55
C ASN A 81 -3.77 -11.46 -0.22
N GLN A 82 -4.90 -11.98 -0.72
CA GLN A 82 -5.95 -11.11 -1.23
C GLN A 82 -6.45 -10.32 -0.03
N LEU A 83 -6.10 -9.03 0.00
CA LEU A 83 -6.66 -8.07 0.94
C LEU A 83 -8.18 -8.31 0.92
N ASP A 84 -8.72 -8.77 2.05
CA ASP A 84 -10.12 -9.17 2.14
C ASP A 84 -10.97 -8.06 1.53
N VAL A 85 -11.67 -8.38 0.44
CA VAL A 85 -12.40 -7.39 -0.36
C VAL A 85 -13.42 -6.72 0.54
N ASP A 86 -13.98 -7.46 1.49
CA ASP A 86 -14.93 -6.96 2.48
C ASP A 86 -14.29 -5.91 3.40
N LEU A 87 -13.08 -6.16 3.91
CA LEU A 87 -12.36 -5.19 4.75
C LEU A 87 -12.00 -3.92 3.96
N THR A 88 -11.56 -4.09 2.71
CA THR A 88 -11.19 -2.97 1.83
C THR A 88 -12.41 -2.09 1.56
N VAL A 89 -13.56 -2.68 1.28
CA VAL A 89 -14.83 -1.97 1.06
C VAL A 89 -15.26 -1.23 2.33
N VAL A 90 -15.17 -1.87 3.50
CA VAL A 90 -15.50 -1.23 4.79
C VAL A 90 -14.61 -0.02 5.04
N ILE A 91 -13.30 -0.13 4.79
CA ILE A 91 -12.36 0.99 4.94
C ILE A 91 -12.72 2.14 4.00
N TRP A 92 -13.06 1.85 2.75
CA TRP A 92 -13.52 2.86 1.79
C TRP A 92 -14.81 3.54 2.25
N LEU A 93 -15.80 2.78 2.73
CA LEU A 93 -17.07 3.32 3.22
C LEU A 93 -16.86 4.26 4.42
N VAL A 94 -16.07 3.83 5.40
CA VAL A 94 -15.76 4.64 6.59
C VAL A 94 -14.98 5.90 6.20
N SER A 95 -14.00 5.76 5.30
CA SER A 95 -13.20 6.85 4.75
C SER A 95 -14.08 7.92 4.08
N VAL A 96 -14.97 7.52 3.17
CA VAL A 96 -15.89 8.43 2.48
C VAL A 96 -16.83 9.12 3.46
N SER A 97 -17.38 8.36 4.42
CA SER A 97 -18.27 8.91 5.44
C SER A 97 -17.56 9.98 6.29
N LEU A 98 -16.31 9.74 6.70
CA LEU A 98 -15.53 10.69 7.48
C LEU A 98 -15.20 11.98 6.73
N VAL A 99 -15.05 11.94 5.41
CA VAL A 99 -14.78 13.13 4.58
C VAL A 99 -16.06 13.94 4.31
N ILE A 100 -17.19 13.28 4.09
CA ILE A 100 -18.43 13.94 3.62
C ILE A 100 -19.31 14.39 4.78
N LEU A 101 -19.44 13.58 5.83
CA LEU A 101 -20.40 13.82 6.91
C LEU A 101 -20.13 15.15 7.64
N PRO A 102 -18.88 15.50 8.05
CA PRO A 102 -18.64 16.77 8.75
C PRO A 102 -18.95 18.01 7.90
N PRO A 103 -18.44 18.15 6.66
CA PRO A 103 -18.78 19.28 5.79
C PRO A 103 -20.28 19.36 5.47
N SER A 104 -20.95 18.21 5.27
CA SER A 104 -22.38 18.19 4.97
C SER A 104 -23.23 18.73 6.12
N LEU A 105 -22.82 18.45 7.37
CA LEU A 105 -23.55 18.91 8.56
C LEU A 105 -23.43 20.42 8.75
N ILE A 106 -22.24 20.98 8.45
CA ILE A 106 -22.00 22.43 8.46
C ILE A 106 -22.72 23.11 7.29
N TRP A 107 -22.70 22.49 6.12
CA TRP A 107 -23.41 23.01 4.95
C TRP A 107 -24.92 23.05 5.19
N LEU A 108 -25.50 21.96 5.70
CA LEU A 108 -26.92 21.89 6.04
C LEU A 108 -27.31 22.92 7.10
N SER A 109 -26.47 23.13 8.13
CA SER A 109 -26.74 24.14 9.16
C SER A 109 -26.73 25.56 8.59
N SER A 110 -25.84 25.84 7.63
CA SER A 110 -25.79 27.15 6.96
C SER A 110 -27.00 27.44 6.08
N HIS A 111 -27.66 26.42 5.52
CA HIS A 111 -28.92 26.56 4.78
C HIS A 111 -30.13 26.69 5.71
N ALA A 112 -30.14 25.96 6.83
CA ALA A 112 -31.21 26.05 7.82
C ALA A 112 -31.23 27.41 8.54
N PHE A 113 -30.05 28.01 8.76
CA PHE A 113 -29.88 29.30 9.39
C PHE A 113 -29.02 30.21 8.50
N PRO A 114 -29.60 30.77 7.42
CA PRO A 114 -28.84 31.57 6.48
C PRO A 114 -28.28 32.82 7.15
N PRO A 115 -26.97 33.12 6.98
CA PRO A 115 -26.38 34.34 7.51
C PRO A 115 -26.96 35.56 6.79
N LEU A 116 -27.12 36.67 7.52
CA LEU A 116 -27.57 37.93 6.94
C LEU A 116 -26.61 38.36 5.81
N VAL A 117 -27.15 38.45 4.60
CA VAL A 117 -26.45 38.97 3.41
C VAL A 117 -25.93 40.39 3.69
N GLY A 118 -24.62 40.60 3.53
CA GLY A 118 -23.95 41.88 3.80
C GLY A 118 -23.30 41.99 5.20
N SER A 119 -23.48 41.00 6.07
CA SER A 119 -22.74 40.89 7.33
C SER A 119 -21.29 40.45 7.10
N SER A 120 -20.36 41.04 7.86
CA SER A 120 -18.93 40.66 7.91
C SER A 120 -18.71 39.18 8.26
N GLY A 121 -19.70 38.49 8.86
CA GLY A 121 -19.62 37.07 9.22
C GLY A 121 -20.12 36.08 8.16
N SER A 122 -20.62 36.53 7.01
CA SER A 122 -21.23 35.66 5.99
C SER A 122 -20.26 34.68 5.31
N TRP A 123 -18.96 34.95 5.33
CA TRP A 123 -17.91 34.07 4.77
C TRP A 123 -17.52 32.92 5.69
N PHE A 124 -17.80 33.04 7.00
CA PHE A 124 -17.35 32.09 8.01
C PHE A 124 -17.85 30.65 7.76
N PRO A 125 -19.14 30.41 7.45
CA PRO A 125 -19.62 29.06 7.16
C PRO A 125 -18.94 28.45 5.93
N ALA A 126 -18.76 29.22 4.86
CA ALA A 126 -18.12 28.75 3.63
C ALA A 126 -16.64 28.39 3.87
N PHE A 127 -15.91 29.23 4.61
CA PHE A 127 -14.53 28.94 5.02
C PHE A 127 -14.45 27.70 5.90
N TRP A 128 -15.37 27.55 6.86
CA TRP A 128 -15.38 26.41 7.79
C TRP A 128 -15.69 25.08 7.07
N VAL A 129 -16.62 25.08 6.10
CA VAL A 129 -16.87 23.91 5.23
C VAL A 129 -15.61 23.52 4.46
N GLY A 130 -14.94 24.49 3.83
CA GLY A 130 -13.71 24.23 3.07
C GLY A 130 -12.57 23.70 3.95
N LEU A 131 -12.38 24.30 5.13
CA LEU A 131 -11.35 23.91 6.09
C LEU A 131 -11.60 22.49 6.62
N THR A 132 -12.82 22.19 7.05
CA THR A 132 -13.18 20.86 7.56
C THR A 132 -13.04 19.79 6.50
N PHE A 133 -13.53 20.04 5.27
CA PHE A 133 -13.34 19.13 4.16
C PHE A 133 -11.84 18.85 3.89
N THR A 134 -11.03 19.90 3.81
CA THR A 134 -9.59 19.78 3.52
C THR A 134 -8.86 18.99 4.61
N LEU A 135 -9.12 19.27 5.89
CA LEU A 135 -8.48 18.57 7.01
C LEU A 135 -8.86 17.09 7.05
N HIS A 136 -10.14 16.75 6.90
CA HIS A 136 -10.58 15.35 6.88
C HIS A 136 -10.04 14.61 5.67
N PHE A 137 -10.03 15.25 4.50
CA PHE A 137 -9.43 14.69 3.29
C PHE A 137 -7.93 14.40 3.48
N LEU A 138 -7.16 15.33 4.04
CA LEU A 138 -5.74 15.13 4.33
C LEU A 138 -5.51 13.99 5.33
N PHE A 139 -6.29 13.95 6.40
CA PHE A 139 -6.20 12.89 7.41
C PHE A 139 -6.51 11.51 6.81
N VAL A 140 -7.58 11.41 6.03
CA VAL A 140 -7.97 10.18 5.34
C VAL A 140 -6.95 9.78 4.28
N SER A 141 -6.45 10.74 3.48
CA SER A 141 -5.41 10.48 2.50
C SER A 141 -4.12 9.97 3.16
N TRP A 142 -3.76 10.52 4.33
CA TRP A 142 -2.62 10.03 5.11
C TRP A 142 -2.85 8.60 5.60
N LEU A 143 -4.02 8.32 6.19
CA LEU A 143 -4.39 6.99 6.66
C LEU A 143 -4.40 5.97 5.51
N MET A 144 -4.91 6.36 4.34
CA MET A 144 -4.93 5.54 3.14
C MET A 144 -3.50 5.24 2.65
N ALA A 145 -2.61 6.24 2.66
CA ALA A 145 -1.21 6.06 2.29
C ALA A 145 -0.48 5.07 3.23
N GLU A 146 -0.76 5.13 4.54
CA GLU A 146 -0.21 4.22 5.53
C GLU A 146 -0.79 2.81 5.38
N HIS A 147 -2.12 2.68 5.23
CA HIS A 147 -2.81 1.40 5.10
C HIS A 147 -2.41 0.64 3.83
N TYR A 148 -2.30 1.33 2.69
CA TYR A 148 -1.96 0.70 1.41
C TYR A 148 -0.45 0.46 1.23
N GLN A 149 0.40 0.87 2.19
CA GLN A 149 1.87 0.86 2.05
C GLN A 149 2.32 1.28 0.64
N PHE A 150 1.76 2.37 0.12
CA PHE A 150 1.91 2.70 -1.29
C PHE A 150 3.41 2.76 -1.66
N PRO A 151 3.88 2.05 -2.71
CA PRO A 151 5.30 1.93 -3.02
C PRO A 151 5.97 3.30 -3.19
N LEU A 152 5.20 4.30 -3.65
CA LEU A 152 5.63 5.69 -3.73
C LEU A 152 5.86 6.32 -2.35
N TYR A 153 4.94 6.16 -1.40
CA TYR A 153 5.08 6.69 -0.03
C TYR A 153 6.29 6.09 0.71
N VAL A 154 6.49 4.77 0.58
CA VAL A 154 7.68 4.10 1.15
C VAL A 154 8.95 4.66 0.52
N SER A 155 8.96 4.84 -0.81
CA SER A 155 10.14 5.37 -1.51
C SER A 155 10.46 6.82 -1.15
N THR A 156 9.46 7.69 -1.01
CA THR A 156 9.65 9.09 -0.62
C THR A 156 10.06 9.22 0.83
N LYS A 157 9.49 8.43 1.75
CA LYS A 157 9.89 8.39 3.16
C LYS A 157 11.36 7.95 3.33
N VAL A 158 11.79 6.91 2.61
CA VAL A 158 13.19 6.46 2.62
C VAL A 158 14.12 7.52 2.03
N ARG A 159 13.74 8.15 0.91
CA ARG A 159 14.53 9.25 0.31
C ARG A 159 14.63 10.45 1.24
N LEU A 160 13.53 10.84 1.89
CA LEU A 160 13.50 11.96 2.82
C LEU A 160 14.39 11.70 4.04
N ARG A 161 14.34 10.47 4.60
CA ARG A 161 15.26 10.08 5.68
C ARG A 161 16.72 10.14 5.25
N ARG A 162 17.07 9.64 4.07
CA ARG A 162 18.45 9.74 3.54
C ARG A 162 18.91 11.18 3.30
N LEU A 163 17.99 12.09 2.96
CA LEU A 163 18.29 13.52 2.84
C LEU A 163 18.48 14.20 4.20
N LEU A 164 17.67 13.82 5.20
CA LEU A 164 17.77 14.32 6.57
C LEU A 164 19.03 13.83 7.27
N ASP A 165 19.42 12.56 7.11
CA ASP A 165 20.69 12.00 7.66
C ASP A 165 21.95 12.59 7.01
N ARG A 166 21.82 13.23 5.85
CA ARG A 166 22.93 13.87 5.14
C ARG A 166 23.12 15.36 5.50
N ARG A 167 22.24 15.94 6.31
CA ARG A 167 22.34 17.31 6.81
C ARG A 167 22.78 17.33 8.26
#